data_AF-A0A919SL98-F1
#
_entry.id   AF-A0A919SL98-F1
#
_cell.length_a   1.000
_cell.length_b   1.000
_cell.length_c   1.000
_cell.angle_alpha   90.00
_cell.angle_beta   90.00
_cell.angle_gamma   90.00
#
_symmetry.space_group_name_H-M   'P 1'
#
loop_
_entity.id
_entity.type
_entity.pdbx_description
1 polymer ?
#
loop_
_entity_poly.entity_id
_entity_poly.type
_entity_poly.pdbx_seq_one_letter_code
_entity_poly.pdbx_strand_id
1 'polypeptide(L)'
;MLADHLRDAAVTAAVFGFFAPSWFGWAQEAPPPTWRRPLIAGTVVSFLALMAGALLAWRYWHDGTAFDDDTSRAFGIVVGIEFGAAALGAAAFAVRRHRELIPVWIAFVVGVHLFPVASLIRYPAVHVVAALVTLAAVVSVPVARSRSITPSAVVGAATGAVLLAGAIFSLIVAAFGH
;
A
#
# COMPACT_ATOMS: atom_id res chain seq x y z
N MET A 1 -0.39 22.52 6.34
CA MET A 1 -1.29 21.47 6.87
C MET A 1 -0.68 20.12 6.55
N LEU A 2 -1.06 19.04 7.27
CA LEU A 2 -0.57 17.69 6.97
C LEU A 2 -1.19 17.10 5.69
N ALA A 3 -2.39 17.55 5.32
CA ALA A 3 -3.05 17.31 4.05
C ALA A 3 -3.77 18.59 3.61
N ASP A 4 -3.78 18.88 2.30
CA ASP A 4 -4.50 20.03 1.75
C ASP A 4 -6.02 19.80 1.74
N HIS A 5 -6.44 18.53 1.64
CA HIS A 5 -7.84 18.12 1.57
C HIS A 5 -8.09 16.90 2.46
N LEU A 6 -9.04 17.01 3.40
CA LEU A 6 -9.41 15.91 4.31
C LEU A 6 -10.04 14.73 3.58
N ARG A 7 -10.76 15.00 2.48
CA ARG A 7 -11.29 13.97 1.59
C ARG A 7 -10.18 13.07 1.06
N ASP A 8 -9.05 13.63 0.62
CA ASP A 8 -7.95 12.87 0.04
C ASP A 8 -7.23 12.03 1.10
N ALA A 9 -7.09 12.55 2.32
CA ALA A 9 -6.59 11.77 3.46
C ALA A 9 -7.54 10.60 3.82
N ALA A 10 -8.85 10.83 3.82
CA ALA A 10 -9.85 9.79 4.09
C ALA A 10 -9.86 8.70 3.01
N VAL A 11 -9.80 9.09 1.73
CA VAL A 11 -9.69 8.15 0.60
C VAL A 11 -8.37 7.37 0.69
N THR A 12 -7.26 8.02 1.02
CA THR A 12 -5.96 7.35 1.22
C THR A 12 -6.05 6.31 2.34
N ALA A 13 -6.71 6.64 3.46
CA ALA A 13 -6.95 5.70 4.55
C ALA A 13 -7.76 4.47 4.06
N ALA A 14 -8.81 4.70 3.27
CA ALA A 14 -9.61 3.64 2.70
C ALA A 14 -8.79 2.74 1.76
N VAL A 15 -8.06 3.34 0.81
CA VAL A 15 -7.24 2.62 -0.17
C VAL A 15 -6.17 1.78 0.49
N PHE A 16 -5.40 2.35 1.44
CA PHE A 16 -4.37 1.58 2.14
C PHE A 16 -4.97 0.50 3.04
N GLY A 17 -6.09 0.77 3.71
CA GLY A 17 -6.84 -0.23 4.47
C GLY A 17 -7.36 -1.39 3.61
N PHE A 18 -7.69 -1.13 2.35
CA PHE A 18 -8.09 -2.16 1.39
C PHE A 18 -6.92 -3.03 0.93
N PHE A 19 -5.76 -2.44 0.64
CA PHE A 19 -4.61 -3.19 0.10
C PHE A 19 -3.77 -3.91 1.17
N ALA A 20 -3.66 -3.36 2.38
CA ALA A 20 -2.93 -3.98 3.49
C ALA A 20 -3.29 -5.47 3.74
N PRO A 21 -4.58 -5.90 3.78
CA PRO A 21 -4.92 -7.31 4.00
C PRO A 21 -4.48 -8.21 2.85
N SER A 22 -4.44 -7.73 1.60
CA SER A 22 -3.90 -8.50 0.47
C SER A 22 -2.41 -8.79 0.66
N TRP A 23 -1.64 -7.83 1.19
CA TRP A 23 -0.23 -8.02 1.52
C TRP A 23 -0.03 -8.96 2.72
N PHE A 24 -0.88 -8.86 3.75
CA PHE A 24 -0.90 -9.86 4.82
C PHE A 24 -1.32 -11.26 4.32
N GLY A 25 -2.05 -11.33 3.20
CA GLY A 25 -2.34 -12.58 2.48
C GLY A 25 -1.08 -13.22 1.90
N TRP A 26 -0.25 -12.45 1.17
CA TRP A 26 1.08 -12.90 0.73
C TRP A 26 1.98 -13.29 1.91
N ALA A 27 1.85 -12.58 3.04
CA ALA A 27 2.55 -12.90 4.28
C ALA A 27 2.26 -14.32 4.81
N GLN A 28 1.16 -14.96 4.38
CA GLN A 28 0.77 -16.32 4.78
C GLN A 28 1.50 -17.43 4.00
N GLU A 29 2.39 -17.11 3.07
CA GLU A 29 3.20 -18.11 2.36
C GLU A 29 4.30 -18.70 3.26
N ALA A 30 3.96 -19.77 3.98
CA ALA A 30 4.83 -20.46 4.95
C ALA A 30 5.47 -19.53 6.02
N PRO A 31 4.69 -18.68 6.72
CA PRO A 31 5.22 -17.80 7.75
C PRO A 31 5.65 -18.58 8.99
N PRO A 32 6.58 -18.03 9.78
CA PRO A 32 6.82 -18.49 11.14
C PRO A 32 5.51 -18.59 11.94
N PRO A 33 5.31 -19.61 12.79
CA PRO A 33 4.07 -19.79 13.55
C PRO A 33 3.69 -18.57 14.41
N THR A 34 4.69 -17.85 14.91
CA THR A 34 4.52 -16.63 15.72
C THR A 34 3.90 -15.46 14.95
N TRP A 35 3.95 -15.46 13.62
CA TRP A 35 3.40 -14.38 12.78
C TRP A 35 1.90 -14.51 12.55
N ARG A 36 1.30 -15.69 12.74
CA ARG A 36 -0.11 -15.93 12.41
C ARG A 36 -1.05 -14.96 13.12
N ARG A 37 -0.89 -14.79 14.44
CA ARG A 37 -1.72 -13.88 15.25
C ARG A 37 -1.59 -12.41 14.83
N PRO A 38 -0.38 -11.82 14.72
CA PRO A 38 -0.26 -10.44 14.29
C PRO A 38 -0.73 -10.21 12.85
N LEU A 39 -0.57 -11.18 11.94
CA LEU A 39 -1.08 -11.06 10.57
C LEU A 39 -2.62 -11.04 10.54
N ILE A 40 -3.29 -11.89 11.33
CA ILE A 40 -4.76 -11.87 11.46
C ILE A 40 -5.23 -10.54 12.06
N ALA A 41 -4.59 -10.08 13.14
CA ALA A 41 -4.91 -8.80 13.75
C ALA A 41 -4.72 -7.64 12.76
N GLY A 42 -3.60 -7.62 12.03
CA GLY A 42 -3.32 -6.64 10.98
C GLY A 42 -4.41 -6.61 9.91
N THR A 43 -4.84 -7.78 9.41
CA THR A 43 -5.93 -7.89 8.43
C THR A 43 -7.25 -7.33 8.97
N VAL A 44 -7.63 -7.66 10.21
CA VAL A 44 -8.87 -7.14 10.84
C VAL A 44 -8.80 -5.62 10.98
N VAL A 45 -7.71 -5.09 11.53
CA VAL A 45 -7.54 -3.63 11.72
C VAL A 45 -7.53 -2.91 10.37
N SER A 46 -6.98 -3.53 9.32
CA SER A 46 -7.00 -2.95 7.97
C SER A 46 -8.41 -2.81 7.42
N PHE A 47 -9.28 -3.81 7.61
CA PHE A 47 -10.69 -3.70 7.23
C PHE A 47 -11.43 -2.63 8.03
N LEU A 48 -11.14 -2.50 9.33
CA LEU A 48 -11.70 -1.41 10.13
C LEU A 48 -11.25 -0.04 9.63
N ALA A 49 -9.96 0.11 9.29
CA ALA A 49 -9.42 1.34 8.70
C ALA A 49 -10.06 1.66 7.34
N LEU A 50 -10.25 0.64 6.50
CA LEU A 50 -10.99 0.77 5.23
C LEU A 50 -12.39 1.31 5.47
N MET A 51 -13.17 0.68 6.35
CA MET A 51 -14.56 1.07 6.62
C MET A 51 -14.64 2.50 7.19
N ALA A 52 -13.77 2.84 8.15
CA ALA A 52 -13.74 4.17 8.74
C ALA A 52 -13.31 5.24 7.72
N GLY A 53 -12.27 4.95 6.92
CA GLY A 53 -11.80 5.84 5.86
C GLY A 53 -12.88 6.08 4.79
N ALA A 54 -13.57 5.02 4.37
CA ALA A 54 -14.67 5.11 3.41
C ALA A 54 -15.85 5.93 3.96
N LEU A 55 -16.19 5.77 5.24
CA LEU A 55 -17.24 6.55 5.89
C LEU A 55 -16.88 8.04 5.96
N LEU A 56 -15.64 8.37 6.32
CA LEU A 56 -15.17 9.76 6.32
C LEU A 56 -15.09 10.33 4.90
N ALA A 57 -14.63 9.57 3.92
CA ALA A 57 -14.57 9.99 2.53
C ALA A 57 -15.98 10.29 1.98
N TRP A 58 -16.98 9.49 2.36
CA TRP A 58 -18.39 9.76 2.04
C TRP A 58 -18.89 11.03 2.72
N ARG A 59 -18.53 11.27 3.99
CA ARG A 59 -18.89 12.49 4.71
C ARG A 59 -18.29 13.75 4.08
N TYR A 60 -17.02 13.69 3.65
CA TYR A 60 -16.29 14.79 3.02
C TYR A 60 -16.44 14.82 1.49
N TRP A 61 -17.40 14.08 0.93
CA TRP A 61 -17.50 13.90 -0.52
C TRP A 61 -17.68 15.22 -1.30
N HIS A 62 -18.33 16.19 -0.66
CA HIS A 62 -18.60 17.51 -1.23
C HIS A 62 -17.51 18.54 -0.91
N ASP A 63 -16.48 18.15 -0.16
CA ASP A 63 -15.33 19.00 0.14
C ASP A 63 -14.34 18.97 -1.03
N GLY A 64 -13.39 19.93 -1.02
CA GLY A 64 -12.33 19.99 -2.03
C GLY A 64 -11.46 18.73 -2.08
N THR A 65 -10.88 18.48 -3.25
CA THR A 65 -9.95 17.38 -3.54
C THR A 65 -8.87 17.87 -4.49
N ALA A 66 -7.71 17.24 -4.47
CA ALA A 66 -6.64 17.47 -5.43
C ALA A 66 -7.00 17.00 -6.85
N PHE A 67 -8.07 16.22 -7.01
CA PHE A 67 -8.50 15.69 -8.30
C PHE A 67 -9.38 16.68 -9.08
N ASP A 68 -8.83 17.18 -10.19
CA ASP A 68 -9.53 17.83 -11.30
C ASP A 68 -9.40 16.97 -12.59
N ASP A 69 -9.85 17.49 -13.74
CA ASP A 69 -9.80 16.76 -15.01
C ASP A 69 -8.36 16.37 -15.40
N ASP A 70 -7.40 17.27 -15.23
CA ASP A 70 -6.00 17.06 -15.60
C ASP A 70 -5.32 16.08 -14.64
N THR A 71 -5.51 16.25 -13.34
CA THR A 71 -4.93 15.39 -12.29
C THR A 71 -5.52 13.99 -12.35
N SER A 72 -6.82 13.86 -12.61
CA SER A 72 -7.48 12.56 -12.79
C SER A 72 -6.94 11.81 -14.01
N ARG A 73 -6.71 12.52 -15.12
CA ARG A 73 -6.10 11.94 -16.32
C ARG A 73 -4.65 11.50 -16.05
N ALA A 74 -3.85 12.35 -15.42
CA ALA A 74 -2.46 12.03 -15.07
C ALA A 74 -2.39 10.82 -14.13
N PHE A 75 -3.25 10.77 -13.11
CA PHE A 75 -3.37 9.64 -12.20
C PHE A 75 -3.72 8.34 -12.95
N GLY A 76 -4.69 8.38 -13.87
CA GLY A 76 -5.05 7.21 -14.68
C GLY A 76 -3.90 6.69 -15.56
N ILE A 77 -3.09 7.57 -16.12
CA ILE A 77 -1.90 7.19 -16.91
C ILE A 77 -0.84 6.53 -16.03
N VAL A 78 -0.55 7.13 -14.87
CA VAL A 78 0.40 6.61 -13.88
C VAL A 78 0.00 5.18 -13.49
N VAL A 79 -1.25 5.01 -13.06
CA VAL A 79 -1.84 3.70 -12.72
C VAL A 79 -1.74 2.72 -13.88
N GLY A 80 -2.12 3.13 -15.09
CA GLY A 80 -2.08 2.27 -16.27
C GLY A 80 -0.67 1.72 -16.57
N ILE A 81 0.34 2.57 -16.49
CA ILE A 81 1.76 2.18 -16.69
C ILE A 81 2.18 1.16 -15.63
N GLU A 82 1.81 1.35 -14.37
CA GLU A 82 2.25 0.48 -13.29
C GLU A 82 1.55 -0.87 -13.29
N PHE A 83 0.25 -0.91 -13.59
CA PHE A 83 -0.43 -2.19 -13.79
C PHE A 83 0.22 -2.97 -14.93
N GLY A 84 0.63 -2.29 -16.00
CA GLY A 84 1.44 -2.87 -17.07
C GLY A 84 2.78 -3.43 -16.56
N ALA A 85 3.57 -2.62 -15.85
CA ALA A 85 4.87 -3.03 -15.32
C ALA A 85 4.77 -4.19 -14.30
N ALA A 86 3.78 -4.12 -13.40
CA ALA A 86 3.48 -5.16 -12.42
C ALA A 86 3.11 -6.48 -13.11
N ALA A 87 2.18 -6.44 -14.08
CA ALA A 87 1.75 -7.62 -14.82
C ALA A 87 2.89 -8.25 -15.62
N LEU A 88 3.69 -7.43 -16.33
CA LEU A 88 4.82 -7.91 -17.13
C LEU A 88 5.88 -8.62 -16.27
N GLY A 89 6.29 -8.01 -15.16
CA GLY A 89 7.27 -8.65 -14.28
C GLY A 89 6.70 -9.87 -13.56
N ALA A 90 5.43 -9.84 -13.12
CA ALA A 90 4.78 -11.00 -12.54
C ALA A 90 4.73 -12.18 -13.51
N ALA A 91 4.37 -11.93 -14.78
CA ALA A 91 4.39 -12.95 -15.83
C ALA A 91 5.82 -13.49 -16.07
N ALA A 92 6.81 -12.61 -16.12
CA ALA A 92 8.22 -13.00 -16.30
C ALA A 92 8.74 -13.91 -15.17
N PHE A 93 8.39 -13.63 -13.91
CA PHE A 93 8.73 -14.47 -12.76
C PHE A 93 7.93 -15.78 -12.75
N ALA A 94 6.65 -15.75 -13.12
CA ALA A 94 5.81 -16.93 -13.19
C ALA A 94 6.31 -17.95 -14.23
N VAL A 95 6.68 -17.48 -15.43
CA VAL A 95 7.24 -18.32 -16.51
C VAL A 95 8.58 -18.94 -16.10
N ARG A 96 9.40 -18.21 -15.34
CA ARG A 96 10.70 -18.67 -14.82
C ARG A 96 10.58 -19.51 -13.54
N ARG A 97 9.37 -19.81 -13.06
CA ARG A 97 9.10 -20.57 -11.83
C ARG A 97 9.64 -19.95 -10.54
N HIS A 98 9.79 -18.62 -10.52
CA HIS A 98 10.19 -17.84 -9.34
C HIS A 98 8.98 -17.10 -8.74
N ARG A 99 7.92 -17.86 -8.44
CA ARG A 99 6.63 -17.28 -8.00
C ARG A 99 6.74 -16.54 -6.66
N GLU A 100 7.67 -16.95 -5.82
CA GLU A 100 8.00 -16.33 -4.54
C GLU A 100 8.52 -14.89 -4.68
N LEU A 101 8.99 -14.49 -5.87
CA LEU A 101 9.46 -13.14 -6.17
C LEU A 101 8.39 -12.23 -6.77
N ILE A 102 7.23 -12.77 -7.15
CA ILE A 102 6.12 -11.98 -7.71
C ILE A 102 5.68 -10.89 -6.72
N PRO A 103 5.44 -11.18 -5.42
CA PRO A 103 5.03 -10.14 -4.47
C PRO A 103 6.13 -9.11 -4.23
N VAL A 104 7.40 -9.51 -4.30
CA VAL A 104 8.55 -8.61 -4.17
C VAL A 104 8.57 -7.60 -5.34
N TRP A 105 8.38 -8.09 -6.56
CA TRP A 105 8.28 -7.25 -7.75
C TRP A 105 7.10 -6.28 -7.68
N ILE A 106 5.92 -6.80 -7.34
CA ILE A 106 4.72 -5.97 -7.21
C ILE A 106 4.93 -4.91 -6.13
N ALA A 107 5.55 -5.26 -4.99
CA ALA A 107 5.80 -4.30 -3.91
C ALA A 107 6.75 -3.20 -4.38
N PHE A 108 7.77 -3.54 -5.16
CA PHE A 108 8.67 -2.55 -5.75
C PHE A 108 7.94 -1.59 -6.69
N VAL A 109 7.13 -2.12 -7.61
CA VAL A 109 6.33 -1.30 -8.54
C VAL A 109 5.34 -0.41 -7.78
N VAL A 110 4.64 -0.95 -6.78
CA VAL A 110 3.72 -0.18 -5.92
C VAL A 110 4.47 0.89 -5.11
N GLY A 111 5.63 0.58 -4.56
CA GLY A 111 6.45 1.55 -3.85
C GLY A 111 6.87 2.72 -4.75
N VAL A 112 7.32 2.42 -5.97
CA VAL A 112 7.68 3.44 -6.97
C VAL A 112 6.46 4.24 -7.44
N HIS A 113 5.32 3.59 -7.64
CA HIS A 113 4.03 4.20 -8.00
C HIS A 113 3.57 5.28 -7.01
N LEU A 114 3.76 5.02 -5.73
CA LEU A 114 3.24 5.91 -4.71
C LEU A 114 3.94 7.29 -4.72
N PHE A 115 5.14 7.43 -5.31
CA PHE A 115 5.81 8.74 -5.44
C PHE A 115 5.08 9.73 -6.37
N PRO A 116 4.76 9.39 -7.64
CA PRO A 116 3.95 10.26 -8.47
C PRO A 116 2.54 10.45 -7.90
N VAL A 117 1.91 9.41 -7.34
CA VAL A 117 0.59 9.57 -6.68
C VAL A 117 0.64 10.58 -5.56
N ALA A 118 1.61 10.48 -4.65
CA ALA A 118 1.77 11.42 -3.55
C ALA A 118 1.90 12.88 -4.02
N SER A 119 2.57 13.06 -5.16
CA SER A 119 2.78 14.37 -5.78
C SER A 119 1.49 14.90 -6.43
N LEU A 120 0.73 14.03 -7.12
CA LEU A 120 -0.56 14.38 -7.73
C LEU A 120 -1.61 14.75 -6.69
N ILE A 121 -1.73 13.99 -5.60
CA ILE A 121 -2.72 14.25 -4.56
C ILE A 121 -2.24 15.25 -3.50
N ARG A 122 -1.01 15.79 -3.66
CA ARG A 122 -0.37 16.74 -2.75
C ARG A 122 -0.41 16.32 -1.28
N TYR A 123 -0.14 15.03 -1.02
CA TYR A 123 -0.16 14.48 0.34
C TYR A 123 1.20 13.87 0.72
N PRO A 124 2.09 14.64 1.39
CA PRO A 124 3.48 14.24 1.64
C PRO A 124 3.66 12.95 2.44
N ALA A 125 2.68 12.58 3.28
CA ALA A 125 2.72 11.33 4.02
C ALA A 125 2.83 10.10 3.10
N VAL A 126 2.28 10.20 1.88
CA VAL A 126 2.35 9.12 0.90
C VAL A 126 3.76 8.94 0.34
N HIS A 127 4.62 9.98 0.29
CA HIS A 127 6.04 9.82 -0.06
C HIS A 127 6.78 8.96 0.97
N VAL A 128 6.44 9.07 2.25
CA VAL A 128 7.03 8.25 3.31
C VAL A 128 6.61 6.79 3.13
N VAL A 129 5.32 6.54 2.88
CA VAL A 129 4.81 5.19 2.58
C VAL A 129 5.48 4.62 1.33
N ALA A 130 5.62 5.42 0.27
CA ALA A 130 6.31 5.05 -0.99
C ALA A 130 7.74 4.57 -0.73
N ALA A 131 8.52 5.36 0.04
CA ALA A 131 9.89 5.03 0.39
C ALA A 131 9.98 3.75 1.23
N LEU A 132 9.10 3.59 2.23
CA LEU A 132 9.10 2.42 3.10
C LEU A 132 8.68 1.14 2.37
N VAL A 133 7.69 1.19 1.48
CA VAL A 133 7.28 0.04 0.65
C VAL A 133 8.39 -0.31 -0.35
N THR A 134 9.00 0.67 -1.00
CA THR A 134 10.13 0.45 -1.92
C THR A 134 11.30 -0.20 -1.17
N LEU A 135 11.63 0.32 0.02
CA LEU A 135 12.67 -0.25 0.86
C LEU A 135 12.33 -1.69 1.27
N ALA A 136 11.09 -1.95 1.71
CA ALA A 136 10.61 -3.28 2.08
C ALA A 136 10.79 -4.27 0.92
N ALA A 137 10.46 -3.87 -0.31
CA ALA A 137 10.67 -4.69 -1.50
C ALA A 137 12.14 -5.03 -1.71
N VAL A 138 13.03 -4.03 -1.67
CA VAL A 138 14.48 -4.21 -1.89
C VAL A 138 15.12 -5.09 -0.81
N VAL A 139 14.77 -4.90 0.46
CA VAL A 139 15.39 -5.63 1.58
C VAL A 139 14.77 -7.01 1.84
N SER A 140 13.57 -7.26 1.32
CA SER A 140 12.85 -8.52 1.60
C SER A 140 13.64 -9.76 1.19
N VAL A 141 14.31 -9.74 0.04
CA VAL A 141 15.07 -10.89 -0.47
C VAL A 141 16.28 -11.24 0.40
N PRO A 142 17.20 -10.31 0.73
CA PRO A 142 18.32 -10.64 1.62
C PRO A 142 17.86 -11.02 3.03
N VAL A 143 16.81 -10.38 3.56
CA VAL A 143 16.23 -10.75 4.87
C VAL A 143 15.64 -12.15 4.83
N ALA A 144 14.86 -12.49 3.81
CA ALA A 144 14.28 -13.81 3.62
C ALA A 144 15.35 -14.90 3.56
N ARG A 145 16.42 -14.67 2.79
CA ARG A 145 17.56 -15.60 2.68
C ARG A 145 18.29 -15.79 4.01
N SER A 146 18.60 -14.70 4.72
CA SER A 146 19.32 -14.79 6.00
C SER A 146 18.54 -15.49 7.12
N ARG A 147 17.21 -15.57 7.00
CA ARG A 147 16.32 -16.15 8.01
C ARG A 147 15.62 -17.45 7.56
N SER A 148 15.93 -17.94 6.35
CA SER A 148 15.28 -19.11 5.74
C SER A 148 13.74 -18.99 5.70
N ILE A 149 13.23 -17.79 5.38
CA ILE A 149 11.80 -17.50 5.21
C ILE A 149 11.54 -17.24 3.72
N THR A 150 10.31 -17.45 3.25
CA THR A 150 9.93 -17.11 1.86
C THR A 150 10.01 -15.57 1.64
N PRO A 151 10.54 -15.09 0.50
CA PRO A 151 10.56 -13.65 0.19
C PRO A 151 9.17 -13.02 0.22
N SER A 152 8.17 -13.73 -0.32
CA SER A 152 6.75 -13.39 -0.27
C SER A 152 6.25 -13.13 1.16
N ALA A 153 6.61 -13.97 2.13
CA ALA A 153 6.18 -13.77 3.51
C ALA A 153 6.77 -12.48 4.10
N VAL A 154 8.06 -12.23 3.87
CA VAL A 154 8.77 -11.06 4.40
C VAL A 154 8.22 -9.77 3.79
N VAL A 155 8.11 -9.70 2.45
CA VAL A 155 7.63 -8.49 1.78
C VAL A 155 6.14 -8.24 2.06
N GLY A 156 5.33 -9.30 2.15
CA GLY A 156 3.91 -9.20 2.50
C GLY A 156 3.70 -8.64 3.90
N ALA A 157 4.43 -9.15 4.89
CA ALA A 157 4.34 -8.66 6.26
C ALA A 157 4.80 -7.19 6.38
N ALA A 158 5.94 -6.85 5.77
CA ALA A 158 6.48 -5.50 5.82
C ALA A 158 5.58 -4.48 5.09
N THR A 159 5.17 -4.80 3.86
CA THR A 159 4.32 -3.92 3.05
C THR A 159 2.94 -3.75 3.67
N GLY A 160 2.32 -4.83 4.14
CA GLY A 160 1.04 -4.76 4.84
C GLY A 160 1.10 -3.90 6.10
N ALA A 161 2.17 -4.01 6.89
CA ALA A 161 2.36 -3.19 8.08
C ALA A 161 2.55 -1.70 7.76
N VAL A 162 3.34 -1.39 6.72
CA VAL A 162 3.57 -0.01 6.26
C VAL A 162 2.27 0.61 5.74
N LEU A 163 1.50 -0.12 4.93
CA LEU A 163 0.20 0.36 4.43
C LEU A 163 -0.82 0.53 5.55
N LEU A 164 -0.89 -0.40 6.50
CA LEU A 164 -1.77 -0.28 7.66
C LEU A 164 -1.41 0.96 8.51
N ALA A 165 -0.11 1.19 8.76
CA ALA A 165 0.34 2.38 9.46
C ALA A 165 -0.03 3.67 8.70
N GLY A 166 0.17 3.68 7.38
CA GLY A 166 -0.26 4.78 6.51
C GLY A 166 -1.78 5.00 6.51
N ALA A 167 -2.57 3.92 6.58
CA ALA A 167 -4.02 3.97 6.65
C ALA A 167 -4.48 4.60 7.97
N ILE A 168 -3.93 4.14 9.10
CA ILE A 168 -4.23 4.67 10.43
C ILE A 168 -3.81 6.14 10.53
N PHE A 169 -2.60 6.48 10.06
CA PHE A 169 -2.13 7.86 10.05
C PHE A 169 -3.07 8.76 9.25
N SER A 170 -3.44 8.35 8.04
CA SER A 170 -4.34 9.13 7.18
C SER A 170 -5.76 9.23 7.75
N LEU A 171 -6.22 8.19 8.47
CA LEU A 171 -7.49 8.23 9.19
C LEU A 171 -7.46 9.24 10.33
N ILE A 172 -6.36 9.29 11.10
CA ILE A 172 -6.17 10.28 12.17
C ILE A 172 -6.14 11.70 11.58
N VAL A 173 -5.42 11.91 10.48
CA VAL A 173 -5.40 13.21 9.77
C VAL A 173 -6.80 13.59 9.30
N ALA A 174 -7.54 12.66 8.69
CA ALA A 174 -8.90 12.94 8.21
C ALA A 174 -9.88 13.23 9.35
N ALA A 175 -9.74 12.57 10.51
CA ALA A 175 -10.66 12.72 11.64
C ALA A 175 -10.39 13.96 12.49
N PHE A 176 -9.13 14.40 12.60
CA PHE A 176 -8.68 15.42 13.56
C PHE A 176 -7.85 16.56 12.96
N GLY A 177 -7.57 16.52 11.65
CA GLY A 177 -6.83 17.56 10.94
C GLY A 177 -7.67 18.81 10.72
N HIS A 178 -7.99 19.52 11.80
CA HIS A 178 -8.59 20.85 11.76
C HIS A 178 -7.52 21.92 11.59
#